data_AF-A0A1M6SZ06-F1
#
_entry.id   AF-A0A1M6SZ06-F1
#
_cell.length_a   1.000
_cell.length_b   1.000
_cell.length_c   1.000
_cell.angle_alpha   90.00
_cell.angle_beta   90.00
_cell.angle_gamma   90.00
#
_symmetry.space_group_name_H-M   'P 1'
#
loop_
_entity.id
_entity.type
_entity.pdbx_description
1 polymer ?
#
loop_
_entity_poly.entity_id
_entity_poly.type
_entity_poly.pdbx_seq_one_letter_code
_entity_poly.pdbx_strand_id
1 'polypeptide(L)'
;MKFDPPIASRSTDELIEIANFPEDWNASAVEQAQCELSNRGVSEELQQKKVTEWKKQLHAEHKIEMATRAIESFGWYDLFWMAIRWPYTIVFGGWSLKKEGFLRMHKERLYSIVVGILLWVLMLVWVDWSYNRSQRKFQNEVNNADIYEWENDNYSDEEIIEFRKKSIEQLIETVRSNETNGTPTYVIVDQDTIPNSEVEQLRNMNMLNIRNVVFEGDFEPEPHEWITIKLVKPTRPRL
;
A
#
# COMPACT_ATOMS: atom_id res chain seq x y z
N MET A 1 -34.58 -3.16 55.69
CA MET A 1 -33.33 -2.57 55.18
C MET A 1 -33.22 -1.13 55.67
N LYS A 2 -32.02 -0.63 56.00
CA LYS A 2 -31.79 0.79 56.28
C LYS A 2 -31.16 1.41 55.04
N PHE A 3 -31.85 2.38 54.44
CA PHE A 3 -31.32 3.20 53.35
C PHE A 3 -30.58 4.40 53.95
N ASP A 4 -29.46 4.78 53.33
CA ASP A 4 -28.66 5.95 53.72
C ASP A 4 -28.52 6.87 52.49
N PRO A 5 -29.07 8.10 52.50
CA PRO A 5 -29.94 8.66 53.54
C PRO A 5 -31.31 7.94 53.60
N PRO A 6 -32.03 8.01 54.74
CA PRO A 6 -33.38 7.46 54.88
C PRO A 6 -34.34 7.99 53.81
N ILE A 7 -35.24 7.14 53.28
CA ILE A 7 -36.22 7.51 52.24
C ILE A 7 -37.05 8.73 52.66
N ALA A 8 -37.50 8.79 53.92
CA ALA A 8 -38.27 9.93 54.45
C ALA A 8 -37.49 11.26 54.45
N SER A 9 -36.15 11.23 54.46
CA SER A 9 -35.33 12.45 54.42
C SER A 9 -35.03 12.95 53.00
N ARG A 10 -35.38 12.17 51.96
CA ARG A 10 -35.19 12.54 50.56
C ARG A 10 -36.18 13.60 50.10
N SER A 11 -35.76 14.35 49.09
CA SER A 11 -36.61 15.36 48.46
C SER A 11 -37.79 14.72 47.72
N THR A 12 -38.87 15.48 47.51
CA THR A 12 -40.03 14.99 46.76
C THR A 12 -39.65 14.54 45.34
N ASP A 13 -38.64 15.17 44.74
CA ASP A 13 -38.18 14.87 43.39
C ASP A 13 -37.47 13.52 43.33
N GLU A 14 -36.54 13.27 44.27
CA GLU A 14 -35.88 11.97 44.41
C GLU A 14 -36.90 10.86 44.69
N LEU A 15 -37.94 11.12 45.48
CA LEU A 15 -39.00 10.15 45.73
C LEU A 15 -39.80 9.83 44.45
N ILE A 16 -40.12 10.85 43.64
CA ILE A 16 -40.79 10.68 42.35
C ILE A 16 -39.93 9.84 41.41
N GLU A 17 -38.61 10.10 41.37
CA GLU A 17 -37.66 9.32 40.59
C GLU A 17 -37.63 7.85 41.03
N ILE A 18 -37.44 7.57 42.32
CA ILE A 18 -37.42 6.21 42.87
C ILE A 18 -38.73 5.46 42.59
N ALA A 19 -39.87 6.13 42.74
CA ALA A 19 -41.18 5.52 42.55
C ALA A 19 -41.52 5.22 41.07
N ASN A 20 -41.01 6.02 40.13
CA ASN A 20 -41.38 5.93 38.70
C ASN A 20 -40.33 5.23 37.81
N PHE A 21 -39.15 4.90 38.35
CA PHE A 21 -38.10 4.15 37.65
C PHE A 21 -37.70 2.87 38.43
N PRO A 22 -38.62 1.91 38.62
CA PRO A 22 -38.38 0.76 39.49
C PRO A 22 -37.25 -0.17 39.04
N GLU A 23 -36.83 -0.11 37.77
CA GLU A 23 -35.71 -0.91 37.24
C GLU A 23 -34.34 -0.45 37.78
N ASP A 24 -34.23 0.82 38.16
CA ASP A 24 -32.98 1.42 38.65
C ASP A 24 -32.84 1.30 40.19
N TRP A 25 -33.88 0.84 40.88
CA TRP A 25 -33.97 0.86 42.34
C TRP A 25 -34.38 -0.49 42.94
N ASN A 26 -34.05 -0.69 44.22
CA ASN A 26 -34.52 -1.86 44.97
C ASN A 26 -36.04 -1.77 45.21
N ALA A 27 -36.77 -2.88 45.02
CA ALA A 27 -38.22 -2.94 45.24
C ALA A 27 -38.67 -2.38 46.61
N SER A 28 -37.91 -2.61 47.68
CA SER A 28 -38.23 -2.07 49.02
C SER A 28 -38.07 -0.55 49.10
N ALA A 29 -37.19 0.05 48.28
CA ALA A 29 -37.06 1.51 48.17
C ALA A 29 -38.22 2.11 47.39
N VAL A 30 -38.65 1.43 46.31
CA VAL A 30 -39.80 1.84 45.49
C VAL A 30 -41.08 1.89 46.34
N GLU A 31 -41.37 0.82 47.10
CA GLU A 31 -42.54 0.76 47.99
C GLU A 31 -42.51 1.87 49.06
N GLN A 32 -41.35 2.07 49.71
CA GLN A 32 -41.21 3.12 50.72
C GLN A 32 -41.36 4.52 50.13
N ALA A 33 -40.87 4.75 48.91
CA ALA A 33 -41.01 6.04 48.23
C ALA A 33 -42.46 6.31 47.83
N GLN A 34 -43.21 5.30 47.37
CA GLN A 34 -44.63 5.42 47.06
C GLN A 34 -45.46 5.76 48.31
N CYS A 35 -45.20 5.08 49.43
CA CYS A 35 -45.85 5.39 50.71
C CYS A 35 -45.56 6.82 51.16
N GLU A 36 -44.31 7.26 51.06
CA GLU A 36 -43.90 8.61 51.48
C GLU A 36 -44.49 9.71 50.56
N LEU A 37 -44.58 9.47 49.25
CA LEU A 37 -45.26 10.38 48.32
C LEU A 37 -46.75 10.51 48.62
N SER A 38 -47.40 9.40 48.97
CA SER A 38 -48.80 9.40 49.41
C SER A 38 -48.99 10.20 50.71
N ASN A 39 -48.10 10.00 51.69
CA ASN A 39 -48.10 10.75 52.95
C ASN A 39 -47.91 12.26 52.74
N ARG A 40 -47.15 12.66 51.71
CA ARG A 40 -46.91 14.06 51.32
C ARG A 40 -48.04 14.65 50.47
N GLY A 41 -49.07 13.88 50.14
CA GLY A 41 -50.19 14.35 49.31
C GLY A 41 -49.83 14.61 47.84
N VAL A 42 -48.79 13.95 47.33
CA VAL A 42 -48.35 14.10 45.93
C VAL A 42 -49.23 13.22 45.03
N SER A 43 -50.10 13.84 44.23
CA SER A 43 -50.97 13.11 43.29
C SER A 43 -50.16 12.42 42.18
N GLU A 44 -50.65 11.28 41.70
CA GLU A 44 -50.04 10.56 40.57
C GLU A 44 -49.93 11.44 39.32
N GLU A 45 -50.91 12.30 39.05
CA GLU A 45 -50.86 13.27 37.94
C GLU A 45 -49.64 14.20 38.02
N LEU A 46 -49.28 14.66 39.23
CA LEU A 46 -48.14 15.54 39.43
C LEU A 46 -46.82 14.79 39.21
N GLN A 47 -46.74 13.54 39.68
CA GLN A 47 -45.59 12.67 39.43
C GLN A 47 -45.41 12.44 37.92
N GLN A 48 -46.49 12.08 37.22
CA GLN A 48 -46.45 11.74 35.81
C GLN A 48 -46.14 12.96 34.93
N LYS A 49 -46.65 14.13 35.29
CA LYS A 49 -46.27 15.40 34.66
C LYS A 49 -44.77 15.65 34.80
N LYS A 50 -44.21 15.46 36.00
CA LYS A 50 -42.79 15.69 36.28
C LYS A 50 -41.88 14.69 35.54
N VAL A 51 -42.25 13.41 35.54
CA VAL A 51 -41.56 12.37 34.74
C VAL A 51 -41.60 12.70 33.25
N THR A 52 -42.72 13.22 32.75
CA THR A 52 -42.85 13.64 31.35
C THR A 52 -41.95 14.82 31.03
N GLU A 53 -41.86 15.80 31.92
CA GLU A 53 -40.94 16.94 31.79
C GLU A 53 -39.48 16.49 31.75
N TRP A 54 -39.07 15.60 32.68
CA TRP A 54 -37.71 15.02 32.69
C TRP A 54 -37.40 14.23 31.43
N LYS A 55 -38.31 13.36 30.98
CA LYS A 55 -38.13 12.60 29.72
C LYS A 55 -37.99 13.55 28.52
N LYS A 56 -38.75 14.65 28.51
CA LYS A 56 -38.68 15.65 27.44
C LYS A 56 -37.36 16.41 27.47
N GLN A 57 -36.86 16.78 28.65
CA GLN A 57 -35.55 17.40 28.83
C GLN A 57 -34.43 16.46 28.39
N LEU A 58 -34.40 15.22 28.89
CA LEU A 58 -33.43 14.20 28.51
C LEU A 58 -33.42 13.97 27.01
N HIS A 59 -34.61 13.90 26.38
CA HIS A 59 -34.70 13.74 24.93
C HIS A 59 -34.16 14.97 24.19
N ALA A 60 -34.41 16.18 24.68
CA ALA A 60 -33.87 17.40 24.09
C ALA A 60 -32.34 17.45 24.19
N GLU A 61 -31.78 17.13 25.37
CA GLU A 61 -30.34 17.03 25.60
C GLU A 61 -29.70 15.98 24.69
N HIS A 62 -30.28 14.78 24.62
CA HIS A 62 -29.80 13.72 23.74
C HIS A 62 -29.82 14.13 22.26
N LYS A 63 -30.83 14.90 21.82
CA LYS A 63 -30.87 15.45 20.45
C LYS A 63 -29.74 16.44 20.20
N ILE A 64 -29.46 17.32 21.17
CA ILE A 64 -28.37 18.29 21.07
C ILE A 64 -27.03 17.56 21.03
N GLU A 65 -26.83 16.58 21.92
CA GLU A 65 -25.61 15.78 21.96
C GLU A 65 -25.38 15.04 20.65
N MET A 66 -26.41 14.38 20.10
CA MET A 66 -26.33 13.69 18.81
C MET A 66 -26.01 14.66 17.66
N ALA A 67 -26.57 15.88 17.69
CA ALA A 67 -26.25 16.91 16.70
C ALA A 67 -24.79 17.39 16.82
N THR A 68 -24.29 17.56 18.05
CA THR A 68 -22.89 17.94 18.32
C THR A 68 -21.92 16.85 17.86
N ARG A 69 -22.19 15.58 18.20
CA ARG A 69 -21.37 14.43 17.74
C ARG A 69 -21.35 14.30 16.22
N ALA A 70 -22.45 14.62 15.54
CA ALA A 70 -22.55 14.50 14.09
C ALA A 70 -21.62 15.49 13.34
N ILE A 71 -21.33 16.65 13.93
CA ILE A 71 -20.47 17.69 13.34
C ILE A 71 -19.01 17.63 13.78
N GLU A 72 -18.72 16.78 14.77
CA GLU A 72 -17.37 16.59 15.29
C GLU A 72 -16.43 16.06 14.20
N SER A 73 -15.18 16.48 14.26
CA SER A 73 -14.17 16.20 13.24
C SER A 73 -12.84 15.82 13.87
N PHE A 74 -12.07 15.01 13.17
CA PHE A 74 -10.70 14.74 13.56
C PHE A 74 -9.82 15.98 13.42
N GLY A 75 -8.80 16.07 14.27
CA GLY A 75 -7.72 17.02 14.06
C GLY A 75 -6.96 16.69 12.78
N TRP A 76 -6.41 17.71 12.11
CA TRP A 76 -5.65 17.49 10.88
C TRP A 76 -4.43 16.59 11.09
N TYR A 77 -3.78 16.67 12.26
CA TYR A 77 -2.67 15.78 12.64
C TYR A 77 -3.12 14.31 12.72
N ASP A 78 -4.30 14.07 13.29
CA ASP A 78 -4.85 12.72 13.40
C ASP A 78 -5.13 12.15 12.01
N LEU A 79 -5.75 12.95 11.14
CA LEU A 79 -6.05 12.57 9.76
C LEU A 79 -4.79 12.25 8.95
N PHE A 80 -3.72 13.02 9.15
CA PHE A 80 -2.42 12.79 8.51
C PHE A 80 -1.79 11.47 8.96
N TRP A 81 -1.70 11.24 10.27
CA TRP A 81 -1.16 9.99 10.80
C TRP A 81 -2.00 8.77 10.43
N MET A 82 -3.32 8.95 10.36
CA MET A 82 -4.27 7.93 9.92
C MET A 82 -4.06 7.56 8.45
N ALA A 83 -3.73 8.53 7.58
CA ALA A 83 -3.39 8.26 6.19
C ALA A 83 -2.06 7.50 6.04
N ILE A 84 -1.01 7.92 6.74
CA ILE A 84 0.30 7.23 6.70
C ILE A 84 0.18 5.79 7.20
N ARG A 85 -0.55 5.59 8.31
CA ARG A 85 -0.73 4.29 8.98
C ARG A 85 -2.09 3.65 8.67
N TRP A 86 -2.60 3.85 7.45
CA TRP A 86 -3.92 3.35 7.04
C TRP A 86 -4.16 1.85 7.34
N PRO A 87 -3.17 0.92 7.24
CA PRO A 87 -3.42 -0.48 7.56
C PRO A 87 -3.76 -0.67 9.05
N TYR A 88 -3.06 0.05 9.93
CA TYR A 88 -3.32 0.03 11.36
C TYR A 88 -4.71 0.60 11.67
N THR A 89 -5.10 1.68 10.99
CA THR A 89 -6.44 2.27 11.14
C THR A 89 -7.55 1.31 10.74
N ILE A 90 -7.38 0.50 9.71
CA ILE A 90 -8.40 -0.48 9.31
C ILE A 90 -8.54 -1.60 10.34
N VAL A 91 -7.41 -2.11 10.85
CA VAL A 91 -7.39 -3.26 11.76
C VAL A 91 -7.82 -2.86 13.18
N PHE A 92 -7.35 -1.72 13.69
CA PHE A 92 -7.52 -1.32 15.08
C PHE A 92 -8.44 -0.10 15.29
N GLY A 93 -8.93 0.53 14.22
CA GLY A 93 -9.60 1.83 14.31
C GLY A 93 -11.01 1.83 14.91
N GLY A 94 -11.63 0.68 15.16
CA GLY A 94 -12.99 0.57 15.70
C GLY A 94 -14.07 1.13 14.76
N TRP A 95 -14.93 0.28 14.20
CA TRP A 95 -15.89 0.67 13.16
C TRP A 95 -17.26 1.16 13.69
N SER A 96 -17.34 1.49 14.98
CA SER A 96 -18.58 1.88 15.66
C SER A 96 -18.94 3.37 15.56
N LEU A 97 -18.04 4.24 15.10
CA LEU A 97 -18.24 5.70 15.02
C LEU A 97 -19.59 6.10 14.38
N LYS A 98 -19.97 5.43 13.28
CA LYS A 98 -21.24 5.71 12.60
C LYS A 98 -22.46 5.34 13.47
N LYS A 99 -22.36 4.27 14.25
CA LYS A 99 -23.42 3.81 15.17
C LYS A 99 -23.54 4.73 16.38
N GLU A 100 -22.45 5.36 16.79
CA GLU A 100 -22.38 6.27 17.95
C GLU A 100 -22.78 7.73 17.63
N GLY A 101 -23.10 8.03 16.37
CA GLY A 101 -23.55 9.35 15.92
C GLY A 101 -22.47 10.23 15.27
N PHE A 102 -21.21 9.77 15.21
CA PHE A 102 -20.08 10.50 14.64
C PHE A 102 -20.00 10.39 13.11
N LEU A 103 -21.00 10.96 12.42
CA LEU A 103 -21.14 10.85 10.97
C LEU A 103 -19.99 11.49 10.19
N ARG A 104 -19.53 12.68 10.61
CA ARG A 104 -18.46 13.41 9.93
C ARG A 104 -17.11 12.72 10.12
N MET A 105 -16.73 12.40 11.36
CA MET A 105 -15.50 11.66 11.66
C MET A 105 -15.40 10.34 10.88
N HIS A 106 -16.51 9.60 10.76
CA HIS A 106 -16.55 8.38 9.95
C HIS A 106 -16.17 8.64 8.48
N LYS A 107 -16.68 9.73 7.88
CA LYS A 107 -16.32 10.11 6.50
C LYS A 107 -14.86 10.54 6.39
N GLU A 108 -14.40 11.39 7.30
CA GLU A 108 -13.02 11.89 7.32
C GLU A 108 -12.00 10.75 7.45
N ARG A 109 -12.28 9.76 8.30
CA ARG A 109 -11.48 8.53 8.39
C ARG A 109 -11.40 7.79 7.06
N LEU A 110 -12.54 7.60 6.38
CA LEU A 110 -12.57 6.91 5.10
C LEU A 110 -11.74 7.66 4.05
N TYR A 111 -11.87 8.99 4.00
CA TYR A 111 -11.04 9.83 3.14
C TYR A 111 -9.54 9.69 3.46
N SER A 112 -9.15 9.73 4.74
CA SER A 112 -7.76 9.51 5.15
C SER A 112 -7.23 8.15 4.71
N ILE A 113 -8.02 7.08 4.84
CA ILE A 113 -7.63 5.74 4.39
C ILE A 113 -7.42 5.72 2.88
N VAL A 114 -8.36 6.27 2.10
CA VAL A 114 -8.25 6.33 0.63
C VAL A 114 -7.02 7.13 0.19
N VAL A 115 -6.80 8.30 0.79
CA VAL A 115 -5.60 9.12 0.53
C VAL A 115 -4.33 8.35 0.92
N GLY A 116 -4.35 7.64 2.05
CA GLY A 116 -3.25 6.79 2.49
C GLY A 116 -2.90 5.70 1.47
N ILE A 117 -3.90 4.97 0.98
CA ILE A 117 -3.72 3.94 -0.05
C ILE A 117 -3.12 4.55 -1.32
N LEU A 118 -3.64 5.67 -1.81
CA LEU A 118 -3.12 6.35 -2.99
C LEU A 118 -1.66 6.79 -2.81
N LEU A 119 -1.31 7.33 -1.64
CA LEU A 119 0.05 7.75 -1.31
C LEU A 119 1.02 6.55 -1.32
N TRP A 120 0.60 5.42 -0.74
CA TRP A 120 1.38 4.19 -0.77
C TRP A 120 1.59 3.65 -2.18
N VAL A 121 0.56 3.64 -3.03
CA VAL A 121 0.68 3.22 -4.44
C VAL A 121 1.66 4.12 -5.19
N LEU A 122 1.55 5.44 -5.04
CA LEU A 122 2.47 6.39 -5.65
C LEU A 122 3.91 6.17 -5.18
N MET A 123 4.11 5.91 -3.89
CA MET A 123 5.42 5.62 -3.33
C MET A 123 6.01 4.33 -3.94
N LEU A 124 5.21 3.27 -4.08
CA LEU A 124 5.68 2.00 -4.68
C LEU A 124 6.07 2.17 -6.14
N VAL A 125 5.25 2.88 -6.93
CA VAL A 125 5.56 3.20 -8.33
C VAL A 125 6.85 4.04 -8.42
N TRP A 126 7.00 5.02 -7.54
CA TRP A 126 8.21 5.85 -7.50
C TRP A 126 9.46 5.03 -7.13
N VAL A 127 9.36 4.12 -6.17
CA VAL A 127 10.45 3.20 -5.78
C VAL A 127 10.84 2.30 -6.95
N ASP A 128 9.86 1.68 -7.62
CA ASP A 128 10.12 0.82 -8.79
C ASP A 128 10.78 1.59 -9.94
N TRP A 129 10.26 2.77 -10.25
CA TRP A 129 10.83 3.64 -11.29
C TRP A 129 12.27 4.07 -10.95
N SER A 130 12.51 4.46 -9.69
CA SER A 130 13.83 4.85 -9.20
C SER A 130 14.82 3.68 -9.26
N TYR A 131 14.38 2.48 -8.85
CA TYR A 131 15.18 1.26 -8.91
C TYR A 131 15.55 0.91 -10.35
N ASN A 132 14.58 0.89 -11.26
CA ASN A 132 14.80 0.59 -12.67
C ASN A 132 15.75 1.60 -13.34
N ARG A 133 15.62 2.89 -12.98
CA ARG A 133 16.55 3.93 -13.47
C ARG A 133 17.98 3.69 -12.98
N SER A 134 18.16 3.28 -11.72
CA SER A 134 19.47 2.95 -11.16
C SER A 134 20.09 1.73 -11.85
N GLN A 135 19.32 0.68 -12.09
CA GLN A 135 19.78 -0.53 -12.78
C GLN A 135 20.22 -0.24 -14.21
N ARG A 136 19.47 0.58 -14.96
CA ARG A 136 19.87 0.99 -16.32
C ARG A 136 21.19 1.74 -16.34
N LYS A 137 21.42 2.65 -15.39
CA LYS A 137 22.71 3.36 -15.27
C LYS A 137 23.86 2.40 -15.00
N PHE A 138 23.68 1.53 -14.01
CA PHE A 138 24.68 0.51 -13.68
C PHE A 138 24.97 -0.40 -14.87
N GLN A 139 23.93 -0.87 -15.56
CA GLN A 139 24.11 -1.70 -16.75
C GLN A 139 24.84 -0.96 -17.87
N ASN A 140 24.55 0.33 -18.09
CA ASN A 140 25.26 1.14 -19.08
C ASN A 140 26.73 1.37 -18.68
N GLU A 141 27.03 1.61 -17.41
CA GLU A 141 28.40 1.72 -16.91
C GLU A 141 29.16 0.41 -17.08
N VAL A 142 28.55 -0.73 -16.76
CA VAL A 142 29.15 -2.06 -17.00
C VAL A 142 29.35 -2.34 -18.48
N ASN A 143 28.40 -1.96 -19.32
CA ASN A 143 28.48 -2.17 -20.78
C ASN A 143 29.52 -1.30 -21.46
N ASN A 144 29.73 -0.08 -20.94
CA ASN A 144 30.69 0.89 -21.49
C ASN A 144 32.06 0.81 -20.82
N ALA A 145 32.19 0.02 -19.75
CA ALA A 145 33.48 -0.24 -19.14
C ALA A 145 34.32 -1.06 -20.13
N ASP A 146 35.35 -0.42 -20.67
CA ASP A 146 36.32 -1.10 -21.50
C ASP A 146 37.06 -2.15 -20.64
N ILE A 147 36.90 -3.42 -21.00
CA ILE A 147 37.58 -4.55 -20.34
C ILE A 147 38.90 -4.89 -21.01
N TYR A 148 39.29 -4.18 -22.08
CA TYR A 148 40.49 -4.48 -22.85
C TYR A 148 41.77 -4.39 -22.01
N GLU A 149 41.92 -3.36 -21.19
CA GLU A 149 43.07 -3.24 -20.27
C GLU A 149 43.13 -4.43 -19.29
N TRP A 150 41.98 -4.83 -18.74
CA TRP A 150 41.91 -5.98 -17.84
C TRP A 150 42.21 -7.31 -18.55
N GLU A 151 41.73 -7.50 -19.78
CA GLU A 151 42.01 -8.71 -20.58
C GLU A 151 43.51 -8.83 -20.89
N ASN A 152 44.15 -7.73 -21.29
CA ASN A 152 45.56 -7.68 -21.63
C ASN A 152 46.48 -7.94 -20.40
N ASP A 153 46.01 -7.57 -19.20
CA ASP A 153 46.73 -7.85 -17.95
C ASP A 153 46.61 -9.31 -17.48
N ASN A 154 45.60 -10.05 -17.94
CA ASN A 154 45.25 -11.37 -17.40
C ASN A 154 45.41 -12.54 -18.39
N TYR A 155 45.52 -12.26 -19.69
CA TYR A 155 45.63 -13.26 -20.75
C TYR A 155 46.71 -12.87 -21.75
N SER A 156 47.31 -13.85 -22.42
CA SER A 156 48.18 -13.54 -23.57
C SER A 156 47.34 -13.12 -24.78
N ASP A 157 47.95 -12.35 -25.70
CA ASP A 157 47.31 -11.99 -26.98
C ASP A 157 46.77 -13.24 -27.73
N GLU A 158 47.48 -14.36 -27.64
CA GLU A 158 47.11 -15.63 -28.26
C GLU A 158 45.85 -16.24 -27.62
N GLU A 159 45.75 -16.20 -26.28
CA GLU A 159 44.57 -16.66 -25.54
C GLU A 159 43.35 -15.78 -25.84
N ILE A 160 43.54 -14.46 -25.94
CA ILE A 160 42.47 -13.51 -26.30
C ILE A 160 41.94 -13.81 -27.71
N ILE A 161 42.84 -14.02 -28.68
CA ILE A 161 42.47 -14.40 -30.06
C ILE A 161 41.72 -15.73 -30.06
N GLU A 162 42.17 -16.73 -29.30
CA GLU A 162 41.52 -18.04 -29.22
C GLU A 162 40.09 -17.94 -28.63
N PHE A 163 39.90 -17.16 -27.56
CA PHE A 163 38.58 -16.93 -26.98
C PHE A 163 37.62 -16.23 -27.95
N ARG A 164 38.10 -15.23 -28.69
CA ARG A 164 37.30 -14.52 -29.69
C ARG A 164 36.90 -15.45 -30.83
N LYS A 165 37.85 -16.23 -31.36
CA LYS A 165 37.59 -17.22 -32.40
C LYS A 165 36.55 -18.26 -31.97
N LYS A 166 36.67 -18.80 -30.75
CA LYS A 166 35.70 -19.76 -30.20
C LYS A 166 34.29 -19.16 -30.08
N SER A 167 34.20 -17.89 -29.69
CA SER A 167 32.93 -17.18 -29.56
C SER A 167 32.25 -16.98 -30.93
N ILE A 168 33.04 -16.68 -31.96
CA ILE A 168 32.58 -16.58 -33.35
C ILE A 168 32.12 -17.95 -33.89
N GLU A 169 32.85 -19.03 -33.61
CA GLU A 169 32.46 -20.37 -34.01
C GLU A 169 31.11 -20.79 -33.40
N GLN A 170 30.91 -20.52 -32.10
CA GLN A 170 29.63 -20.77 -31.41
C GLN A 170 28.47 -19.95 -32.00
N LEU A 171 28.75 -18.69 -32.36
CA LEU A 171 27.79 -17.82 -33.04
C LEU A 171 27.38 -18.41 -34.39
N ILE A 172 28.34 -18.83 -35.22
CA ILE A 172 28.09 -19.46 -36.52
C ILE A 172 27.24 -20.72 -36.35
N GLU A 173 27.54 -21.57 -35.36
CA GLU A 173 26.77 -22.78 -35.08
C GLU A 173 25.33 -22.46 -34.67
N THR A 174 25.14 -21.44 -33.82
CA THR A 174 23.82 -20.98 -33.38
C THR A 174 23.00 -20.45 -34.56
N VAL A 175 23.61 -19.62 -35.42
CA VAL A 175 22.96 -19.07 -36.62
C VAL A 175 22.54 -20.18 -37.57
N ARG A 176 23.41 -21.17 -37.82
CA ARG A 176 23.09 -22.34 -38.66
C ARG A 176 21.95 -23.17 -38.08
N SER A 177 21.97 -23.43 -36.78
CA SER A 177 20.89 -24.14 -36.08
C SER A 177 19.56 -23.39 -36.23
N ASN A 178 19.56 -22.08 -36.00
CA ASN A 178 18.36 -21.26 -36.16
C ASN A 178 17.86 -21.21 -37.61
N GLU A 179 18.76 -21.18 -38.60
CA GLU A 179 18.42 -21.28 -40.02
C GLU A 179 17.71 -22.61 -40.32
N THR A 180 18.23 -23.74 -39.83
CA THR A 180 17.58 -25.05 -40.00
C THR A 180 16.20 -25.12 -39.34
N ASN A 181 16.00 -24.36 -38.27
CA ASN A 181 14.72 -24.26 -37.55
C ASN A 181 13.78 -23.18 -38.11
N GLY A 182 14.16 -22.48 -39.19
CA GLY A 182 13.37 -21.39 -39.77
C GLY A 182 13.24 -20.15 -38.86
N THR A 183 14.12 -20.01 -37.87
CA THR A 183 14.12 -18.89 -36.92
C THR A 183 14.98 -17.76 -37.48
N PRO A 184 14.42 -16.56 -37.75
CA PRO A 184 15.20 -15.42 -38.21
C PRO A 184 16.20 -15.01 -37.12
N THR A 185 17.47 -14.87 -37.48
CA THR A 185 18.54 -14.49 -36.55
C THR A 185 19.22 -13.22 -37.04
N TYR A 186 19.41 -12.27 -36.12
CA TYR A 186 20.15 -11.04 -36.37
C TYR A 186 21.45 -11.09 -35.59
N VAL A 187 22.55 -10.68 -36.22
CA VAL A 187 23.88 -10.68 -35.62
C VAL A 187 24.38 -9.23 -35.58
N ILE A 188 24.71 -8.76 -34.38
CA ILE A 188 25.34 -7.46 -34.17
C ILE A 188 26.79 -7.75 -33.78
N VAL A 189 27.72 -7.23 -34.57
CA VAL A 189 29.16 -7.40 -34.37
C VAL A 189 29.71 -6.03 -34.04
N ASP A 190 30.25 -5.89 -32.83
CA ASP A 190 30.98 -4.69 -32.44
C ASP A 190 32.33 -4.67 -33.16
N GLN A 191 32.61 -3.58 -33.90
CA GLN A 191 33.81 -3.45 -34.73
C GLN A 191 35.08 -3.30 -33.89
N ASP A 192 34.95 -2.85 -32.64
CA ASP A 192 36.10 -2.57 -31.79
C ASP A 192 36.70 -3.85 -31.19
N THR A 193 35.96 -4.96 -31.21
CA THR A 193 36.35 -6.23 -30.57
C THR A 193 36.78 -7.35 -31.52
N ILE A 194 36.60 -7.23 -32.85
CA ILE A 194 36.93 -8.33 -33.78
C ILE A 194 37.83 -7.84 -34.93
N PRO A 195 38.94 -8.53 -35.27
CA PRO A 195 39.76 -8.19 -36.42
C PRO A 195 38.93 -8.16 -37.72
N ASN A 196 39.08 -7.10 -38.52
CA ASN A 196 38.35 -6.87 -39.77
C ASN A 196 38.27 -8.09 -40.71
N SER A 197 39.28 -8.96 -40.72
CA SER A 197 39.33 -10.15 -41.59
C SER A 197 38.31 -11.24 -41.23
N GLU A 198 37.89 -11.35 -39.95
CA GLU A 198 36.88 -12.34 -39.53
C GLU A 198 35.46 -11.79 -39.70
N VAL A 199 35.29 -10.47 -39.56
CA VAL A 199 34.05 -9.75 -39.90
C VAL A 199 33.71 -9.92 -41.38
N GLU A 200 34.72 -9.87 -42.27
CA GLU A 200 34.53 -10.14 -43.69
C GLU A 200 34.11 -11.58 -43.98
N GLN A 201 34.56 -12.57 -43.20
CA GLN A 201 34.10 -13.96 -43.36
C GLN A 201 32.61 -14.09 -43.05
N LEU A 202 32.13 -13.44 -41.98
CA LEU A 202 30.70 -13.39 -41.64
C LEU A 202 29.88 -12.67 -42.72
N ARG A 203 30.44 -11.60 -43.32
CA ARG A 203 29.82 -10.86 -44.42
C ARG A 203 29.73 -11.66 -45.72
N ASN A 204 30.71 -12.54 -45.96
CA ASN A 204 30.80 -13.40 -47.13
C ASN A 204 30.02 -14.72 -46.98
N MET A 205 29.55 -15.06 -45.79
CA MET A 205 28.60 -16.16 -45.60
C MET A 205 27.25 -15.74 -46.18
N ASN A 206 26.99 -16.17 -47.42
CA ASN A 206 25.74 -15.95 -48.14
C ASN A 206 24.62 -16.83 -47.54
N MET A 207 24.23 -16.55 -46.30
CA MET A 207 23.14 -17.26 -45.60
C MET A 207 21.82 -16.54 -45.89
N LEU A 208 20.88 -17.25 -46.50
CA LEU A 208 19.60 -16.74 -47.01
C LEU A 208 18.70 -16.11 -45.91
N ASN A 209 19.01 -16.35 -44.64
CA ASN A 209 18.23 -15.89 -43.49
C ASN A 209 18.87 -14.81 -42.60
N ILE A 210 20.07 -14.31 -42.93
CA ILE A 210 20.64 -13.14 -42.24
C ILE A 210 20.09 -11.88 -42.91
N ARG A 211 19.08 -11.27 -42.30
CA ARG A 211 18.40 -10.09 -42.87
C ARG A 211 19.17 -8.78 -42.72
N ASN A 212 20.03 -8.66 -41.71
CA ASN A 212 20.91 -7.51 -41.52
C ASN A 212 22.06 -7.86 -40.58
N VAL A 213 23.28 -7.43 -40.93
CA VAL A 213 24.41 -7.31 -40.01
C VAL A 213 24.52 -5.83 -39.70
N VAL A 214 24.12 -5.43 -38.48
CA VAL A 214 24.16 -4.03 -38.05
C VAL A 214 25.43 -3.85 -37.22
N PHE A 215 26.25 -2.89 -37.62
CA PHE A 215 27.40 -2.42 -36.86
C PHE A 215 26.90 -1.23 -36.03
N GLU A 216 26.91 -1.36 -34.71
CA GLU A 216 26.25 -0.40 -33.82
C GLU A 216 27.09 0.87 -33.70
N GLY A 217 26.68 1.90 -34.43
CA GLY A 217 27.03 3.30 -34.20
C GLY A 217 25.75 4.11 -34.35
N ASP A 218 25.09 4.37 -33.22
CA ASP A 218 23.90 5.21 -33.03
C ASP A 218 22.60 4.79 -33.75
N PHE A 219 21.67 4.07 -33.08
CA PHE A 219 20.22 4.19 -33.34
C PHE A 219 19.30 3.63 -32.22
N GLU A 220 18.13 4.26 -32.01
CA GLU A 220 17.09 3.90 -31.02
C GLU A 220 16.17 2.75 -31.50
N PRO A 221 15.73 1.79 -30.63
CA PRO A 221 15.07 0.56 -31.07
C PRO A 221 13.52 0.60 -31.08
N GLU A 222 12.93 -0.09 -32.06
CA GLU A 222 11.52 -0.53 -32.11
C GLU A 222 11.36 -2.02 -31.64
N PRO A 223 10.12 -2.51 -31.37
CA PRO A 223 9.90 -3.61 -30.44
C PRO A 223 9.82 -4.98 -31.14
N HIS A 224 10.97 -5.58 -31.45
CA HIS A 224 11.10 -7.03 -31.65
C HIS A 224 12.29 -7.53 -30.83
N GLU A 225 12.13 -8.68 -30.17
CA GLU A 225 13.07 -9.20 -29.17
C GLU A 225 14.52 -9.20 -29.66
N TRP A 226 15.34 -8.37 -29.02
CA TRP A 226 16.76 -8.21 -29.29
C TRP A 226 17.52 -9.27 -28.49
N ILE A 227 18.38 -10.04 -29.15
CA ILE A 227 19.45 -10.77 -28.46
C ILE A 227 20.73 -9.96 -28.63
N THR A 228 21.04 -9.13 -27.64
CA THR A 228 22.36 -8.53 -27.50
C THR A 228 23.31 -9.62 -27.03
N ILE A 229 24.20 -10.11 -27.89
CA ILE A 229 25.26 -11.02 -27.46
C ILE A 229 26.38 -10.17 -26.87
N LYS A 230 26.25 -9.89 -25.57
CA LYS A 230 27.39 -9.49 -24.74
C LYS A 230 28.08 -10.76 -24.25
N LEU A 231 29.39 -10.84 -24.43
CA LEU A 231 30.23 -11.86 -23.79
C LEU A 231 30.19 -11.64 -22.26
N VAL A 232 29.18 -12.21 -21.60
CA VAL A 232 29.09 -12.20 -20.13
C VAL A 232 29.81 -13.44 -19.61
N LYS A 233 30.87 -13.24 -18.81
CA LYS A 233 31.56 -14.34 -18.12
C LYS A 233 30.57 -15.14 -17.26
N PRO A 234 30.71 -16.48 -17.19
CA PRO A 234 29.82 -17.30 -16.39
C PRO A 234 29.99 -17.00 -14.90
N THR A 235 28.98 -16.39 -14.28
CA THR A 235 28.83 -16.38 -12.82
C THR A 235 28.51 -17.80 -12.36
N ARG A 236 29.45 -18.42 -11.63
CA ARG A 236 29.22 -19.72 -10.98
C ARG A 236 27.98 -19.63 -10.08
N PRO A 237 27.09 -20.65 -10.08
CA PRO A 237 26.04 -20.72 -9.08
C PRO A 237 26.68 -20.88 -7.70
N ARG A 238 26.32 -20.00 -6.76
CA ARG A 238 26.55 -20.23 -5.33
C ARG A 238 25.56 -21.30 -4.88
N LEU A 239 26.09 -22.40 -4.37
CA LEU A 239 25.37 -23.44 -3.63
C LEU A 239 24.72 -22.86 -2.36
#